data_AF-A0A952MK43-F1
#
_entry.id   AF-A0A952MK43-F1
#
_cell.length_a   1.000
_cell.length_b   1.000
_cell.length_c   1.000
_cell.angle_alpha   90.00
_cell.angle_beta   90.00
_cell.angle_gamma   90.00
#
_symmetry.space_group_name_H-M   'P 1'
#
loop_
_entity.id
_entity.type
_entity.pdbx_description
1 polymer ?
#
loop_
_entity_poly.entity_id
_entity_poly.type
_entity_poly.pdbx_seq_one_letter_code
_entity_poly.pdbx_strand_id
1 'polypeptide(L)'
;MKYLFLLTTLLTANAIFAQSNMPYFLQGTWKMDNKEIYEHWDKLNNHTLKGFSYKLKNNQMIISEYLTIEERNHQIIYTATVINQNNGEGIAFQLTKNDSSFIFENPTHDFPKKIIYQKLAANEIFVQVSDGKKKGFSYKMMLQNVKDTTTANPNYDKALAQKLGADDYGMKSYFLVILKTGTNTTKDKELISKSFREHLNNINKLVDEGKLIIAGPLGKNENAYRGIFVLNNLTSIEEAKTLLQTDPAIQNQLLDFEIFTWYGSAALAEYLPFSDKIWKLKP
;
A
#
# COMPACT_ATOMS: atom_id res chain seq x y z
N MET A 1 27.08 -15.79 66.08
CA MET A 1 25.84 -15.24 65.49
C MET A 1 26.18 -14.09 64.56
N LYS A 2 25.77 -14.22 63.29
CA LYS A 2 25.26 -13.17 62.38
C LYS A 2 25.75 -13.45 60.95
N TYR A 3 24.93 -14.22 60.23
CA TYR A 3 25.03 -14.33 58.77
C TYR A 3 24.56 -13.01 58.16
N LEU A 4 25.41 -12.39 57.34
CA LEU A 4 25.07 -11.19 56.57
C LEU A 4 24.47 -11.65 55.23
N PHE A 5 23.15 -11.59 55.10
CA PHE A 5 22.46 -11.84 53.83
C PHE A 5 22.58 -10.59 52.96
N LEU A 6 23.32 -10.69 51.85
CA LEU A 6 23.37 -9.67 50.81
C LEU A 6 22.19 -9.90 49.86
N LEU A 7 21.17 -9.05 49.94
CA LEU A 7 19.99 -9.09 49.05
C LEU A 7 20.34 -8.39 47.74
N THR A 8 20.61 -9.14 46.68
CA THR A 8 20.79 -8.60 45.32
C THR A 8 19.43 -8.37 44.68
N THR A 9 18.97 -7.11 44.63
CA THR A 9 17.82 -6.71 43.81
C THR A 9 18.22 -6.74 42.34
N LEU A 10 17.71 -7.74 41.61
CA LEU A 10 17.85 -7.84 40.15
C LEU A 10 16.89 -6.83 39.51
N LEU A 11 17.43 -5.70 39.04
CA LEU A 11 16.66 -4.70 38.29
C LEU A 11 16.49 -5.24 36.85
N THR A 12 15.34 -5.83 36.54
CA THR A 12 15.00 -6.17 35.15
C THR A 12 14.59 -4.90 34.42
N ALA A 13 15.47 -4.38 33.58
CA ALA A 13 15.12 -3.33 32.63
C ALA A 13 14.16 -3.94 31.59
N ASN A 14 12.86 -3.67 31.73
CA ASN A 14 11.92 -3.89 30.64
C ASN A 14 12.31 -2.92 29.52
N ALA A 15 12.88 -3.46 28.44
CA ALA A 15 13.02 -2.71 27.20
C ALA A 15 11.61 -2.43 26.67
N ILE A 16 11.13 -1.20 26.89
CA ILE A 16 9.97 -0.68 26.20
C ILE A 16 10.40 -0.57 24.74
N PHE A 17 10.00 -1.53 23.90
CA PHE A 17 10.08 -1.35 22.47
C PHE A 17 9.13 -0.21 22.12
N ALA A 18 9.70 0.98 21.87
CA ALA A 18 8.94 2.07 21.29
C ALA A 18 8.42 1.57 19.94
N GLN A 19 7.10 1.49 19.80
CA GLN A 19 6.47 1.24 18.51
C GLN A 19 6.94 2.36 17.56
N SER A 20 7.69 1.99 16.52
CA SER A 20 8.17 2.96 15.54
C SER A 20 6.95 3.46 14.78
N ASN A 21 6.46 4.64 15.14
CA ASN A 21 5.29 5.22 14.50
C ASN A 21 5.65 5.63 13.07
N MET A 22 4.80 5.30 12.11
CA MET A 22 4.90 5.79 10.73
C MET A 22 4.76 7.33 10.66
N PRO A 23 5.37 8.01 9.69
CA PRO A 23 5.31 9.48 9.55
C PRO A 23 3.98 9.97 8.96
N TYR A 24 2.85 9.63 9.60
CA TYR A 24 1.50 9.99 9.11
C TYR A 24 1.24 11.50 9.02
N PHE A 25 2.07 12.32 9.66
CA PHE A 25 2.00 13.77 9.47
C PHE A 25 2.31 14.20 8.04
N LEU A 26 2.88 13.33 7.19
CA LEU A 26 3.13 13.61 5.78
C LEU A 26 1.86 13.49 4.91
N GLN A 27 0.77 12.90 5.40
CA GLN A 27 -0.43 12.72 4.59
C GLN A 27 -0.95 14.06 4.04
N GLY A 28 -1.26 14.10 2.74
CA GLY A 28 -1.75 15.27 2.01
C GLY A 28 -0.75 15.85 1.02
N THR A 29 -1.07 17.04 0.51
CA THR A 29 -0.28 17.73 -0.52
C THR A 29 0.56 18.84 0.09
N TRP A 30 1.84 18.81 -0.19
CA TRP A 30 2.84 19.75 0.30
C TRP A 30 3.43 20.51 -0.87
N LYS A 31 3.50 21.84 -0.78
CA LYS A 31 4.16 22.67 -1.79
C LYS A 31 5.48 23.17 -1.23
N MET A 32 6.55 23.01 -2.01
CA MET A 32 7.84 23.59 -1.69
C MET A 32 7.75 25.12 -1.69
N ASP A 33 8.29 25.76 -0.66
CA ASP A 33 8.26 27.22 -0.56
C ASP A 33 8.89 27.89 -1.80
N ASN A 34 8.20 28.91 -2.32
CA ASN A 34 8.55 29.69 -3.51
C ASN A 34 8.77 28.89 -4.82
N LYS A 35 8.27 27.65 -4.92
CA LYS A 35 8.37 26.84 -6.15
C LYS A 35 7.07 26.11 -6.48
N GLU A 36 6.81 25.91 -7.77
CA GLU A 36 5.73 25.03 -8.26
C GLU A 36 6.17 23.56 -8.26
N ILE A 37 6.69 23.11 -7.11
CA ILE A 37 7.09 21.73 -6.83
C ILE A 37 6.28 21.25 -5.65
N TYR A 38 5.70 20.07 -5.79
CA TYR A 38 4.76 19.50 -4.83
C TYR A 38 5.15 18.06 -4.50
N GLU A 39 4.79 17.61 -3.31
CA GLU A 39 4.74 16.19 -2.94
C GLU A 39 3.33 15.90 -2.44
N HIS A 40 2.75 14.80 -2.91
CA HIS A 40 1.50 14.28 -2.38
C HIS A 40 1.75 12.95 -1.69
N TRP A 41 1.09 12.69 -0.56
CA TRP A 41 1.19 11.45 0.20
C TRP A 41 -0.17 10.92 0.64
N ASP A 42 -0.45 9.68 0.24
CA ASP A 42 -1.62 8.89 0.61
C ASP A 42 -1.26 7.83 1.66
N LYS A 43 -2.12 7.68 2.67
CA LYS A 43 -2.06 6.56 3.60
C LYS A 43 -2.83 5.38 3.01
N LEU A 44 -2.09 4.39 2.49
CA LEU A 44 -2.71 3.18 1.93
C LEU A 44 -3.24 2.26 3.03
N ASN A 45 -2.51 2.12 4.13
CA ASN A 45 -2.89 1.33 5.30
C ASN A 45 -2.05 1.75 6.53
N ASN A 46 -2.10 0.97 7.62
CA ASN A 46 -1.37 1.26 8.87
C ASN A 46 0.14 0.97 8.82
N HIS A 47 0.68 0.57 7.67
CA HIS A 47 2.08 0.22 7.46
C HIS A 47 2.64 0.83 6.18
N THR A 48 1.88 1.62 5.42
CA THR A 48 2.31 2.11 4.11
C THR A 48 1.73 3.48 3.80
N LEU A 49 2.63 4.42 3.52
CA LEU A 49 2.38 5.67 2.82
C LEU A 49 2.91 5.55 1.40
N LYS A 50 2.14 5.99 0.41
CA LYS A 50 2.64 6.20 -0.96
C LYS A 50 2.55 7.66 -1.30
N GLY A 51 3.48 8.13 -2.09
CA GLY A 51 3.46 9.50 -2.55
C GLY A 51 4.06 9.65 -3.93
N PHE A 52 4.04 10.88 -4.42
CA PHE A 52 4.71 11.24 -5.64
C PHE A 52 5.10 12.72 -5.59
N SER A 53 6.24 13.04 -6.20
CA SER A 53 6.66 14.42 -6.41
C SER A 53 6.28 14.86 -7.82
N TYR A 54 5.79 16.09 -7.95
CA TYR A 54 5.37 16.65 -9.23
C TYR A 54 5.65 18.15 -9.35
N LYS A 55 5.69 18.61 -10.61
CA LYS A 55 5.70 20.03 -10.96
C LYS A 55 4.43 20.40 -11.68
N LEU A 56 3.96 21.63 -11.48
CA LEU A 56 2.89 22.20 -12.31
C LEU A 56 3.51 22.96 -13.47
N LYS A 57 3.13 22.59 -14.70
CA LYS A 57 3.46 23.34 -15.93
C LYS A 57 2.17 23.51 -16.72
N ASN A 58 1.75 24.76 -16.97
CA ASN A 58 0.50 25.07 -17.66
C ASN A 58 -0.72 24.34 -17.05
N ASN A 59 -0.81 24.31 -15.71
CA ASN A 59 -1.86 23.58 -14.98
C ASN A 59 -1.88 22.06 -15.19
N GLN A 60 -0.85 21.49 -15.82
CA GLN A 60 -0.67 20.05 -15.95
C GLN A 60 0.34 19.55 -14.92
N MET A 61 0.00 18.45 -14.27
CA MET A 61 0.89 17.75 -13.36
C MET A 61 1.93 16.96 -14.15
N ILE A 62 3.20 17.25 -13.90
CA ILE A 62 4.32 16.48 -14.43
C ILE A 62 4.98 15.79 -13.25
N ILE A 63 4.69 14.49 -13.10
CA ILE A 63 5.29 13.65 -12.06
C ILE A 63 6.77 13.48 -12.37
N SER A 64 7.61 13.60 -11.35
CA SER A 64 9.06 13.35 -11.44
C SER A 64 9.49 12.07 -10.72
N GLU A 65 8.76 11.67 -9.68
CA GLU A 65 9.19 10.60 -8.78
C GLU A 65 7.98 9.98 -8.07
N TYR A 66 8.03 8.67 -7.85
CA TYR A 66 7.14 7.94 -6.94
C TYR A 66 7.85 7.63 -5.64
N LEU A 67 7.14 7.78 -4.53
CA LEU A 67 7.65 7.63 -3.18
C LEU A 67 6.86 6.57 -2.43
N THR A 68 7.51 5.82 -1.56
CA THR A 68 6.84 4.89 -0.64
C THR A 68 7.56 4.93 0.69
N ILE A 69 6.81 5.03 1.79
CA ILE A 69 7.32 4.76 3.14
C ILE A 69 6.54 3.58 3.65
N GLU A 70 7.22 2.49 3.96
CA GLU A 70 6.57 1.25 4.37
C GLU A 70 7.27 0.57 5.54
N GLU A 71 6.49 -0.04 6.42
CA GLU A 71 6.98 -0.89 7.49
C GLU A 71 7.02 -2.35 7.01
N ARG A 72 8.21 -2.95 6.99
CA ARG A 72 8.46 -4.36 6.68
C ARG A 72 9.38 -4.95 7.74
N ASN A 73 9.01 -6.10 8.32
CA ASN A 73 9.82 -6.80 9.33
C ASN A 73 10.28 -5.90 10.50
N HIS A 74 9.38 -5.04 11.00
CA HIS A 74 9.68 -4.03 12.05
C HIS A 74 10.73 -2.98 11.66
N GLN A 75 11.02 -2.83 10.37
CA GLN A 75 11.85 -1.75 9.81
C GLN A 75 10.98 -0.85 8.95
N ILE A 76 11.17 0.46 9.04
CA ILE A 76 10.53 1.41 8.13
C ILE A 76 11.53 1.76 7.03
N ILE A 77 11.10 1.64 5.78
CA ILE A 77 11.90 1.92 4.59
C ILE A 77 11.22 3.00 3.76
N TYR A 78 11.99 4.02 3.39
CA TYR A 78 11.63 4.99 2.37
C TYR A 78 12.20 4.53 1.03
N THR A 79 11.39 4.49 -0.01
CA THR A 79 11.79 4.11 -1.38
C THR A 79 11.43 5.23 -2.34
N ALA A 80 12.40 5.65 -3.14
CA ALA A 80 12.26 6.68 -4.18
C ALA A 80 12.47 6.06 -5.57
N THR A 81 11.49 6.19 -6.46
CA THR A 81 11.56 5.70 -7.85
C THR A 81 11.45 6.89 -8.81
N VAL A 82 12.58 7.30 -9.38
CA VAL A 82 12.65 8.42 -10.32
C VAL A 82 12.22 7.96 -11.72
N ILE A 83 11.30 8.70 -12.34
CA ILE A 83 10.76 8.34 -13.66
C ILE A 83 11.88 8.39 -14.71
N ASN A 84 11.91 7.36 -15.58
CA ASN A 84 12.91 7.18 -16.64
C ASN A 84 14.36 7.06 -16.15
N GLN A 85 14.57 6.62 -14.92
CA GLN A 85 15.90 6.31 -14.37
C GLN A 85 15.92 4.91 -13.76
N ASN A 86 17.12 4.36 -13.59
CA ASN A 86 17.38 3.09 -12.89
C ASN A 86 16.48 1.91 -13.33
N ASN A 87 16.08 1.87 -14.62
CA ASN A 87 15.14 0.88 -15.14
C ASN A 87 13.79 0.78 -14.38
N GLY A 88 13.39 1.84 -13.67
CA GLY A 88 12.19 1.85 -12.83
C GLY A 88 12.37 1.24 -11.43
N GLU A 89 13.57 0.78 -11.09
CA GLU A 89 13.88 0.26 -9.75
C GLU A 89 13.98 1.41 -8.73
N GLY A 90 13.37 1.22 -7.57
CA GLY A 90 13.41 2.18 -6.48
C GLY A 90 14.71 2.13 -5.67
N ILE A 91 15.13 3.27 -5.15
CA ILE A 91 16.25 3.39 -4.22
C ILE A 91 15.71 3.42 -2.80
N ALA A 92 16.11 2.45 -1.99
CA ALA A 92 15.66 2.29 -0.61
C ALA A 92 16.57 3.00 0.40
N PHE A 93 15.98 3.57 1.45
CA PHE A 93 16.62 4.25 2.57
C PHE A 93 15.99 3.75 3.87
N GLN A 94 16.79 3.24 4.79
CA GLN A 94 16.30 2.69 6.05
C GLN A 94 16.10 3.81 7.08
N LEU A 95 14.99 3.76 7.82
CA LEU A 95 14.77 4.66 8.96
C LEU A 95 15.79 4.37 10.06
N THR A 96 16.58 5.38 10.45
CA THR A 96 17.58 5.27 11.52
C THR A 96 17.22 6.07 12.77
N LYS A 97 16.31 7.04 12.65
CA LYS A 97 15.86 7.89 13.76
C LYS A 97 14.44 8.41 13.51
N ASN A 98 13.61 8.47 14.56
CA ASN A 98 12.17 8.80 14.47
C ASN A 98 11.62 9.57 15.69
N ASP A 99 12.46 10.34 16.39
CA ASP A 99 12.06 11.08 17.60
C ASP A 99 11.33 12.39 17.26
N SER A 100 12.06 13.45 16.94
CA SER A 100 11.53 14.75 16.48
C SER A 100 11.57 14.87 14.96
N SER A 101 12.29 13.97 14.29
CA SER A 101 12.37 13.89 12.83
C SER A 101 12.52 12.44 12.37
N PHE A 102 12.07 12.17 11.16
CA PHE A 102 12.24 10.89 10.48
C PHE A 102 13.46 10.97 9.59
N ILE A 103 14.52 10.25 9.94
CA ILE A 103 15.79 10.22 9.21
C ILE A 103 15.91 8.88 8.49
N PHE A 104 15.92 8.93 7.16
CA PHE A 104 16.13 7.78 6.30
C PHE A 104 17.54 7.83 5.71
N GLU A 105 18.30 6.74 5.83
CA GLU A 105 19.68 6.66 5.37
C GLU A 105 19.92 5.47 4.43
N ASN A 106 20.76 5.73 3.42
CA ASN A 106 21.39 4.71 2.59
C ASN A 106 22.87 5.12 2.41
N PRO A 107 23.77 4.63 3.28
CA PRO A 107 25.18 5.02 3.23
C PRO A 107 25.92 4.57 1.97
N THR A 108 25.40 3.55 1.26
CA THR A 108 26.02 2.95 0.08
C THR A 108 25.60 3.61 -1.24
N HIS A 109 24.48 4.32 -1.27
CA HIS A 109 24.03 5.11 -2.42
C HIS A 109 24.97 6.31 -2.69
N ASP A 110 25.05 6.83 -3.92
CA ASP A 110 25.99 7.91 -4.26
C ASP A 110 25.51 9.29 -3.76
N PHE A 111 24.31 9.72 -4.15
CA PHE A 111 23.59 10.88 -3.64
C PHE A 111 22.09 10.77 -4.01
N PRO A 112 21.15 10.96 -3.06
CA PRO A 112 21.38 11.27 -1.67
C PRO A 112 21.76 10.04 -0.85
N LYS A 113 22.31 10.26 0.35
CA LYS A 113 22.54 9.21 1.36
C LYS A 113 21.63 9.37 2.57
N LYS A 114 21.02 10.54 2.75
CA LYS A 114 20.21 10.90 3.90
C LYS A 114 19.06 11.80 3.49
N ILE A 115 17.86 11.42 3.90
CA ILE A 115 16.61 12.17 3.72
C ILE A 115 16.00 12.37 5.10
N ILE A 116 15.60 13.60 5.42
CA ILE A 116 14.99 13.93 6.71
C ILE A 116 13.66 14.62 6.46
N TYR A 117 12.62 14.13 7.13
CA TYR A 117 11.35 14.83 7.28
C TYR A 117 11.16 15.24 8.73
N GLN A 118 10.93 16.53 8.97
CA GLN A 118 10.67 17.09 10.29
C GLN A 118 9.38 17.89 10.26
N LYS A 119 8.44 17.55 11.15
CA LYS A 119 7.24 18.36 11.36
C LYS A 119 7.62 19.63 12.12
N LEU A 120 7.41 20.80 11.52
CA LEU A 120 7.63 22.09 12.18
C LEU A 120 6.34 22.63 12.81
N ALA A 121 5.23 22.52 12.08
CA ALA A 121 3.90 22.90 12.53
C ALA A 121 2.84 21.95 11.95
N ALA A 122 1.56 22.22 12.21
CA ALA A 122 0.46 21.44 11.62
C ALA A 122 0.45 21.49 10.08
N ASN A 123 0.86 22.63 9.51
CA ASN A 123 0.84 22.93 8.07
C ASN A 123 2.23 23.20 7.47
N GLU A 124 3.30 22.88 8.18
CA GLU A 124 4.67 23.15 7.74
C GLU A 124 5.59 21.98 8.09
N ILE A 125 6.31 21.50 7.08
CA ILE A 125 7.36 20.49 7.23
C ILE A 125 8.68 21.03 6.71
N PHE A 126 9.76 20.52 7.27
CA PHE A 126 11.12 20.72 6.80
C PHE A 126 11.66 19.43 6.21
N VAL A 127 12.22 19.55 5.00
CA VAL A 127 12.83 18.43 4.28
C VAL A 127 14.30 18.72 4.06
N GLN A 128 15.16 17.74 4.35
CA GLN A 128 16.59 17.81 4.06
C GLN A 128 17.04 16.59 3.26
N VAL A 129 17.78 16.83 2.19
CA VAL A 129 18.36 15.80 1.32
C VAL A 129 19.86 16.03 1.26
N SER A 130 20.68 15.05 1.65
CA SER A 130 22.13 15.23 1.77
C SER A 130 22.94 13.95 1.52
N ASP A 131 24.25 14.11 1.39
CA ASP A 131 25.25 13.04 1.41
C ASP A 131 25.59 12.54 2.84
N GLY A 132 24.86 13.02 3.86
CA GLY A 132 25.18 12.77 5.27
C GLY A 132 26.34 13.61 5.82
N LYS A 133 26.91 14.52 5.01
CA LYS A 133 28.00 15.44 5.37
C LYS A 133 27.60 16.88 5.03
N LYS A 134 28.39 17.59 4.21
CA LYS A 134 28.19 19.01 3.89
C LYS A 134 27.40 19.23 2.60
N LYS A 135 27.31 18.25 1.69
CA LYS A 135 26.63 18.41 0.41
C LYS A 135 25.16 18.04 0.58
N GLY A 136 24.29 18.99 0.30
CA GLY A 136 22.85 18.76 0.36
C GLY A 136 22.07 20.02 0.12
N PHE A 137 20.76 19.89 0.20
CA PHE A 137 19.82 20.99 0.16
C PHE A 137 18.72 20.72 1.18
N SER A 138 18.06 21.80 1.59
CA SER A 138 16.90 21.73 2.45
C SER A 138 15.89 22.78 2.04
N TYR A 139 14.63 22.49 2.34
CA TYR A 139 13.53 23.36 1.99
C TYR A 139 12.39 23.11 2.96
N LYS A 140 11.54 24.12 3.08
CA LYS A 140 10.26 24.00 3.76
C LYS A 140 9.20 23.64 2.74
N MET A 141 8.23 22.85 3.18
CA MET A 141 7.01 22.65 2.43
C MET A 141 5.82 23.04 3.28
N MET A 142 4.89 23.75 2.65
CA MET A 142 3.65 24.17 3.27
C MET A 142 2.55 23.21 2.86
N LEU A 143 1.81 22.70 3.83
CA LEU A 143 0.60 21.92 3.59
C LEU A 143 -0.34 22.78 2.76
N GLN A 144 -0.70 22.29 1.59
CA GLN A 144 -1.68 22.94 0.77
C GLN A 144 -3.05 22.60 1.36
N ASN A 145 -3.64 23.58 2.06
CA ASN A 145 -5.06 23.57 2.41
C ASN A 145 -5.95 23.67 1.14
N VAL A 146 -5.33 23.80 -0.02
CA VAL A 146 -5.96 23.61 -1.32
C VAL A 146 -6.07 22.10 -1.55
N LYS A 147 -7.22 21.57 -1.15
CA LYS A 147 -7.99 20.54 -1.87
C LYS A 147 -7.48 20.41 -3.32
N ASP A 148 -6.52 19.51 -3.57
CA ASP A 148 -5.83 19.37 -4.85
C ASP A 148 -6.87 19.42 -5.98
N THR A 149 -6.95 20.53 -6.73
CA THR A 149 -7.87 20.71 -7.86
C THR A 149 -9.39 20.47 -7.66
N THR A 150 -9.95 20.40 -6.44
CA THR A 150 -11.39 20.08 -6.29
C THR A 150 -12.29 21.32 -6.26
N THR A 151 -13.00 21.58 -7.36
CA THR A 151 -14.41 21.95 -7.24
C THR A 151 -15.05 20.92 -6.30
N ALA A 152 -15.61 21.36 -5.16
CA ALA A 152 -16.36 20.46 -4.29
C ALA A 152 -17.36 19.69 -5.16
N ASN A 153 -17.31 18.36 -5.15
CA ASN A 153 -18.19 17.55 -5.98
C ASN A 153 -19.63 17.88 -5.57
N PRO A 154 -20.44 18.54 -6.43
CA PRO A 154 -21.81 18.88 -6.07
C PRO A 154 -22.67 17.63 -5.85
N ASN A 155 -22.20 16.47 -6.30
CA ASN A 155 -22.84 15.17 -6.13
C ASN A 155 -22.25 14.37 -4.96
N TYR A 156 -21.49 14.97 -4.04
CA TYR A 156 -20.93 14.25 -2.89
C TYR A 156 -22.06 13.74 -1.99
N ASP A 157 -22.14 12.41 -1.86
CA ASP A 157 -23.04 11.72 -0.94
C ASP A 157 -22.24 11.16 0.23
N LYS A 158 -22.35 11.83 1.39
CA LYS A 158 -21.68 11.43 2.63
C LYS A 158 -22.11 10.05 3.11
N ALA A 159 -23.39 9.70 2.99
CA ALA A 159 -23.91 8.43 3.48
C ALA A 159 -23.38 7.28 2.61
N LEU A 160 -23.35 7.47 1.29
CA LEU A 160 -22.76 6.51 0.36
C LEU A 160 -21.25 6.34 0.59
N ALA A 161 -20.52 7.44 0.76
CA ALA A 161 -19.08 7.40 1.05
C ALA A 161 -18.79 6.59 2.33
N GLN A 162 -19.55 6.85 3.40
CA GLN A 162 -19.42 6.11 4.66
C GLN A 162 -19.78 4.63 4.51
N LYS A 163 -20.88 4.31 3.83
CA LYS A 163 -21.30 2.92 3.54
C LYS A 163 -20.20 2.14 2.82
N LEU A 164 -19.56 2.77 1.85
CA LEU A 164 -18.55 2.13 1.01
C LEU A 164 -17.16 2.06 1.64
N GLY A 165 -16.94 2.78 2.76
CA GLY A 165 -15.63 2.94 3.38
C GLY A 165 -14.69 3.80 2.53
N ALA A 166 -15.24 4.78 1.82
CA ALA A 166 -14.48 5.71 1.01
C ALA A 166 -13.74 6.74 1.87
N ASP A 167 -12.52 7.06 1.47
CA ASP A 167 -11.80 8.24 1.95
C ASP A 167 -12.32 9.54 1.30
N ASP A 168 -11.65 10.66 1.57
CA ASP A 168 -12.02 11.98 1.05
C ASP A 168 -11.97 12.06 -0.49
N TYR A 169 -11.30 11.11 -1.16
CA TYR A 169 -11.19 11.02 -2.61
C TYR A 169 -12.23 10.08 -3.24
N GLY A 170 -13.06 9.41 -2.43
CA GLY A 170 -14.00 8.41 -2.94
C GLY A 170 -13.36 7.04 -3.16
N MET A 171 -12.20 6.78 -2.56
CA MET A 171 -11.35 5.63 -2.82
C MET A 171 -11.14 4.79 -1.56
N LYS A 172 -10.66 3.55 -1.71
CA LYS A 172 -10.17 2.72 -0.59
C LYS A 172 -9.18 1.66 -1.06
N SER A 173 -8.51 1.03 -0.09
CA SER A 173 -7.59 -0.07 -0.32
C SER A 173 -8.33 -1.42 -0.44
N TYR A 174 -7.88 -2.23 -1.38
CA TYR A 174 -8.32 -3.59 -1.69
C TYR A 174 -7.11 -4.53 -1.78
N PHE A 175 -7.36 -5.83 -1.85
CA PHE A 175 -6.34 -6.81 -2.25
C PHE A 175 -6.59 -7.28 -3.68
N LEU A 176 -5.73 -6.83 -4.60
CA LEU A 176 -5.66 -7.32 -5.96
C LEU A 176 -4.87 -8.63 -5.97
N VAL A 177 -5.45 -9.68 -6.51
CA VAL A 177 -4.82 -10.98 -6.64
C VAL A 177 -4.62 -11.28 -8.11
N ILE A 178 -3.40 -11.64 -8.48
CA ILE A 178 -3.08 -12.20 -9.78
C ILE A 178 -2.96 -13.71 -9.62
N LEU A 179 -3.88 -14.45 -10.23
CA LEU A 179 -3.80 -15.91 -10.30
C LEU A 179 -2.82 -16.30 -11.39
N LYS A 180 -1.99 -17.32 -11.13
CA LYS A 180 -1.03 -17.90 -12.08
C LYS A 180 -1.11 -19.42 -12.07
N THR A 181 -0.44 -20.06 -13.02
CA THR A 181 -0.37 -21.53 -13.07
C THR A 181 0.42 -22.05 -11.88
N GLY A 182 -0.16 -23.01 -11.14
CA GLY A 182 0.49 -23.61 -9.98
C GLY A 182 1.50 -24.70 -10.33
N THR A 183 2.11 -25.30 -9.31
CA THR A 183 3.17 -26.31 -9.43
C THR A 183 2.65 -27.72 -9.76
N ASN A 184 1.36 -27.98 -9.59
CA ASN A 184 0.78 -29.29 -9.88
C ASN A 184 0.68 -29.54 -11.39
N THR A 185 1.40 -30.56 -11.85
CA THR A 185 1.48 -30.97 -13.26
C THR A 185 0.72 -32.27 -13.56
N THR A 186 -0.21 -32.66 -12.69
CA THR A 186 -1.04 -33.86 -12.86
C THR A 186 -1.77 -33.89 -14.20
N LYS A 187 -2.01 -35.11 -14.71
CA LYS A 187 -2.80 -35.37 -15.91
C LYS A 187 -4.18 -35.98 -15.59
N ASP A 188 -4.52 -36.09 -14.31
CA ASP A 188 -5.81 -36.58 -13.86
C ASP A 188 -6.91 -35.58 -14.21
N LYS A 189 -7.65 -35.89 -15.28
CA LYS A 189 -8.73 -35.05 -15.78
C LYS A 189 -9.89 -34.91 -14.80
N GLU A 190 -10.15 -35.92 -13.97
CA GLU A 190 -11.25 -35.88 -13.00
C GLU A 190 -10.91 -34.92 -11.85
N LEU A 191 -9.70 -35.03 -11.30
CA LEU A 191 -9.19 -34.11 -10.29
C LEU A 191 -9.18 -32.66 -10.78
N ILE A 192 -8.67 -32.42 -12.00
CA ILE A 192 -8.62 -31.08 -12.59
C ILE A 192 -10.03 -30.52 -12.75
N SER A 193 -10.94 -31.29 -13.38
CA SER A 193 -12.30 -30.83 -13.64
C SER A 193 -13.08 -30.55 -12.36
N LYS A 194 -12.92 -31.40 -11.34
CA LYS A 194 -13.53 -31.20 -10.02
C LYS A 194 -12.98 -29.94 -9.35
N SER A 195 -11.66 -29.74 -9.36
CA SER A 195 -11.03 -28.57 -8.73
C SER A 195 -11.50 -27.26 -9.34
N PHE A 196 -11.59 -27.17 -10.67
CA PHE A 196 -12.06 -25.94 -11.32
C PHE A 196 -13.57 -25.74 -11.22
N ARG A 197 -14.37 -26.80 -11.07
CA ARG A 197 -15.80 -26.65 -10.75
C ARG A 197 -15.99 -26.04 -9.36
N GLU A 198 -15.27 -26.56 -8.38
CA GLU A 198 -15.34 -26.03 -7.01
C GLU A 198 -14.69 -24.66 -6.87
N HIS A 199 -13.69 -24.32 -7.70
CA HIS A 199 -13.17 -22.96 -7.84
C HIS A 199 -14.28 -21.97 -8.22
N LEU A 200 -15.10 -22.28 -9.23
CA LEU A 200 -16.23 -21.43 -9.64
C LEU A 200 -17.30 -21.33 -8.54
N ASN A 201 -17.60 -22.44 -7.85
CA ASN A 201 -18.51 -22.42 -6.69
C ASN A 201 -17.98 -21.50 -5.58
N ASN A 202 -16.67 -21.56 -5.30
CA ASN A 202 -16.03 -20.71 -4.30
C ASN A 202 -16.07 -19.23 -4.71
N ILE A 203 -15.83 -18.90 -5.99
CA ILE A 203 -16.00 -17.53 -6.50
C ILE A 203 -17.41 -17.01 -6.21
N ASN A 204 -18.44 -17.75 -6.59
CA ASN A 204 -19.83 -17.35 -6.37
C ASN A 204 -20.13 -17.14 -4.88
N LYS A 205 -19.70 -18.09 -4.03
CA LYS A 205 -19.81 -17.95 -2.56
C LYS A 205 -19.14 -16.67 -2.05
N LEU A 206 -17.94 -16.35 -2.52
CA LEU A 206 -17.20 -15.16 -2.07
C LEU A 206 -17.83 -13.85 -2.56
N VAL A 207 -18.47 -13.85 -3.73
CA VAL A 207 -19.27 -12.72 -4.22
C VAL A 207 -20.50 -12.54 -3.33
N ASP A 208 -21.22 -13.62 -3.02
CA ASP A 208 -22.40 -13.61 -2.14
C ASP A 208 -22.06 -13.13 -0.71
N GLU A 209 -20.88 -13.48 -0.21
CA GLU A 209 -20.35 -13.02 1.08
C GLU A 209 -19.81 -11.57 1.03
N GLY A 210 -19.79 -10.92 -0.15
CA GLY A 210 -19.27 -9.56 -0.33
C GLY A 210 -17.74 -9.44 -0.18
N LYS A 211 -17.02 -10.56 -0.24
CA LYS A 211 -15.56 -10.65 -0.08
C LYS A 211 -14.80 -10.62 -1.40
N LEU A 212 -15.48 -10.86 -2.52
CA LEU A 212 -14.92 -10.82 -3.86
C LEU A 212 -15.76 -9.88 -4.72
N ILE A 213 -15.15 -8.83 -5.27
CA ILE A 213 -15.85 -7.86 -6.13
C ILE A 213 -15.61 -8.20 -7.59
N ILE A 214 -14.35 -8.35 -7.98
CA ILE A 214 -13.98 -8.69 -9.36
C ILE A 214 -13.44 -10.11 -9.39
N ALA A 215 -13.93 -10.91 -10.32
CA ALA A 215 -13.34 -12.19 -10.70
C ALA A 215 -13.38 -12.35 -12.21
N GLY A 216 -12.25 -12.69 -12.82
CA GLY A 216 -12.23 -12.92 -14.26
C GLY A 216 -10.92 -13.53 -14.76
N PRO A 217 -10.97 -14.34 -15.83
CA PRO A 217 -9.79 -14.90 -16.45
C PRO A 217 -8.98 -13.83 -17.18
N LEU A 218 -7.66 -13.99 -17.19
CA LEU A 218 -6.77 -13.25 -18.07
C LEU A 218 -6.55 -14.03 -19.36
N GLY A 219 -6.46 -13.32 -20.48
CA GLY A 219 -6.02 -13.89 -21.74
C GLY A 219 -4.58 -14.40 -21.66
N LYS A 220 -4.16 -15.19 -22.66
CA LYS A 220 -2.79 -15.69 -22.74
C LYS A 220 -1.79 -14.53 -22.72
N ASN A 221 -0.77 -14.65 -21.89
CA ASN A 221 0.26 -13.63 -21.67
C ASN A 221 1.61 -14.30 -21.36
N GLU A 222 2.68 -13.53 -21.44
CA GLU A 222 4.07 -13.99 -21.25
C GLU A 222 4.38 -14.41 -19.81
N ASN A 223 3.61 -13.90 -18.84
CA ASN A 223 3.81 -14.15 -17.41
C ASN A 223 3.02 -15.36 -16.88
N ALA A 224 2.36 -16.13 -17.75
CA ALA A 224 1.52 -17.26 -17.39
C ALA A 224 0.41 -16.93 -16.37
N TYR A 225 -0.03 -15.67 -16.32
CA TYR A 225 -1.15 -15.24 -15.48
C TYR A 225 -2.47 -15.76 -16.04
N ARG A 226 -3.38 -16.13 -15.13
CA ARG A 226 -4.60 -16.90 -15.40
C ARG A 226 -5.87 -16.13 -15.06
N GLY A 227 -5.83 -15.19 -14.13
CA GLY A 227 -6.99 -14.43 -13.72
C GLY A 227 -6.68 -13.35 -12.71
N ILE A 228 -7.68 -12.51 -12.46
CA ILE A 228 -7.65 -11.43 -11.48
C ILE A 228 -8.78 -11.65 -10.48
N PHE A 229 -8.46 -11.50 -9.19
CA PHE A 229 -9.46 -11.23 -8.16
C PHE A 229 -9.24 -9.85 -7.53
N VAL A 230 -10.32 -9.17 -7.15
CA VAL A 230 -10.26 -8.02 -6.23
C VAL A 230 -11.06 -8.37 -4.99
N LEU A 231 -10.34 -8.60 -3.90
CA LEU A 231 -10.93 -8.94 -2.60
C LEU A 231 -11.30 -7.69 -1.82
N ASN A 232 -12.37 -7.80 -1.04
CA ASN A 232 -12.99 -6.70 -0.31
C ASN A 232 -13.23 -7.08 1.16
N ASN A 233 -13.33 -6.05 2.01
CA ASN A 233 -13.62 -6.19 3.45
C ASN A 233 -12.61 -7.07 4.21
N LEU A 234 -11.35 -7.07 3.79
CA LEU A 234 -10.25 -7.75 4.49
C LEU A 234 -9.34 -6.73 5.15
N THR A 235 -8.78 -7.11 6.29
CA THR A 235 -7.93 -6.26 7.13
C THR A 235 -6.44 -6.48 6.91
N SER A 236 -6.04 -7.61 6.32
CA SER A 236 -4.64 -7.97 6.13
C SER A 236 -4.41 -8.90 4.94
N ILE A 237 -3.15 -8.95 4.47
CA ILE A 237 -2.71 -9.91 3.44
C ILE A 237 -2.86 -11.36 3.93
N GLU A 238 -2.66 -11.62 5.23
CA GLU A 238 -2.82 -12.98 5.78
C GLU A 238 -4.27 -13.44 5.72
N GLU A 239 -5.23 -12.55 5.99
CA GLU A 239 -6.65 -12.83 5.81
C GLU A 239 -6.99 -13.13 4.34
N ALA A 240 -6.40 -12.37 3.41
CA ALA A 240 -6.53 -12.63 1.97
C ALA A 240 -5.95 -14.00 1.59
N LYS A 241 -4.78 -14.39 2.11
CA LYS A 241 -4.20 -15.72 1.88
C LYS A 241 -5.10 -16.83 2.42
N THR A 242 -5.61 -16.69 3.65
CA THR A 242 -6.54 -17.68 4.23
C THR A 242 -7.80 -17.82 3.38
N LEU A 243 -8.35 -16.70 2.89
CA LEU A 243 -9.52 -16.71 2.02
C LEU A 243 -9.24 -17.41 0.68
N LEU A 244 -8.11 -17.13 0.04
CA LEU A 244 -7.72 -17.79 -1.22
C LEU A 244 -7.49 -19.30 -1.04
N GLN A 245 -7.05 -19.73 0.15
CA GLN A 245 -6.88 -21.15 0.45
C GLN A 245 -8.20 -21.91 0.66
N THR A 246 -9.38 -21.27 0.55
CA THR A 246 -10.66 -22.00 0.48
C THR A 246 -10.96 -22.53 -0.92
N ASP A 247 -10.16 -22.15 -1.92
CA ASP A 247 -10.32 -22.52 -3.32
C ASP A 247 -9.63 -23.85 -3.65
N PRO A 248 -10.37 -24.89 -4.07
CA PRO A 248 -9.77 -26.19 -4.36
C PRO A 248 -8.76 -26.19 -5.51
N ALA A 249 -8.85 -25.26 -6.47
CA ALA A 249 -7.82 -25.15 -7.51
C ALA A 249 -6.49 -24.62 -6.94
N ILE A 250 -6.54 -23.78 -5.91
CA ILE A 250 -5.37 -23.29 -5.19
C ILE A 250 -4.84 -24.36 -4.22
N GLN A 251 -5.71 -25.00 -3.43
CA GLN A 251 -5.32 -26.05 -2.50
C GLN A 251 -4.62 -27.22 -3.21
N ASN A 252 -5.13 -27.62 -4.37
CA ASN A 252 -4.54 -28.66 -5.20
C ASN A 252 -3.33 -28.17 -6.02
N GLN A 253 -2.87 -26.93 -5.81
CA GLN A 253 -1.72 -26.32 -6.49
C GLN A 253 -1.85 -26.31 -8.03
N LEU A 254 -3.08 -26.33 -8.55
CA LEU A 254 -3.36 -26.13 -9.98
C LEU A 254 -3.30 -24.64 -10.34
N LEU A 255 -3.66 -23.79 -9.38
CA LEU A 255 -3.44 -22.35 -9.39
C LEU A 255 -2.52 -21.96 -8.24
N ASP A 256 -1.76 -20.89 -8.45
CA ASP A 256 -1.02 -20.15 -7.44
C ASP A 256 -1.35 -18.66 -7.57
N PHE A 257 -0.87 -17.81 -6.68
CA PHE A 257 -1.27 -16.41 -6.65
C PHE A 257 -0.20 -15.43 -6.18
N GLU A 258 -0.35 -14.17 -6.59
CA GLU A 258 0.37 -13.01 -6.07
C GLU A 258 -0.65 -12.00 -5.55
N ILE A 259 -0.37 -11.38 -4.40
CA ILE A 259 -1.28 -10.42 -3.74
C ILE A 259 -0.62 -9.05 -3.72
N PHE A 260 -1.37 -8.04 -4.15
CA PHE A 260 -0.99 -6.63 -4.12
C PHE A 260 -2.03 -5.84 -3.34
N THR A 261 -1.58 -4.91 -2.50
CA THR A 261 -2.50 -3.87 -2.00
C THR A 261 -2.76 -2.89 -3.14
N TRP A 262 -4.03 -2.72 -3.49
CA TRP A 262 -4.45 -1.87 -4.60
C TRP A 262 -5.42 -0.81 -4.10
N TYR A 263 -5.13 0.45 -4.42
CA TYR A 263 -5.98 1.60 -4.09
C TYR A 263 -6.87 1.91 -5.29
N GLY A 264 -8.19 1.85 -5.08
CA GLY A 264 -9.18 1.94 -6.15
C GLY A 264 -10.47 2.61 -5.67
N SER A 265 -11.38 2.86 -6.60
CA SER A 265 -12.68 3.49 -6.30
C SER A 265 -13.45 2.66 -5.27
N ALA A 266 -13.90 3.29 -4.18
CA ALA A 266 -14.71 2.63 -3.16
C ALA A 266 -16.07 2.15 -3.70
N ALA A 267 -16.53 2.75 -4.79
CA ALA A 267 -17.77 2.39 -5.49
C ALA A 267 -17.69 1.08 -6.29
N LEU A 268 -16.54 0.39 -6.30
CA LEU A 268 -16.35 -0.79 -7.13
C LEU A 268 -17.38 -1.89 -6.87
N ALA A 269 -17.82 -2.10 -5.63
CA ALA A 269 -18.83 -3.12 -5.33
C ALA A 269 -20.24 -2.80 -5.88
N GLU A 270 -20.50 -1.53 -6.21
CA GLU A 270 -21.84 -1.08 -6.62
C GLU A 270 -22.22 -1.57 -8.03
N TYR A 271 -21.28 -2.11 -8.83
CA TYR A 271 -21.63 -2.75 -10.10
C TYR A 271 -22.26 -4.14 -9.91
N LEU A 272 -22.05 -4.83 -8.78
CA LEU A 272 -22.47 -6.22 -8.60
C LEU A 272 -23.98 -6.45 -8.83
N PRO A 273 -24.90 -5.60 -8.33
CA PRO A 273 -26.33 -5.73 -8.61
C PRO A 273 -26.70 -5.53 -10.08
N PHE A 274 -25.84 -4.89 -10.87
CA PHE A 274 -26.02 -4.73 -12.32
C PHE A 274 -25.40 -5.90 -13.08
N SER A 275 -24.28 -6.43 -12.61
CA SER A 275 -23.65 -7.64 -13.17
C SER A 275 -24.62 -8.81 -13.19
N ASP A 276 -25.43 -8.95 -12.13
CA ASP A 276 -26.42 -10.02 -12.03
C ASP A 276 -27.54 -9.90 -13.09
N LYS A 277 -27.80 -8.70 -13.61
CA LYS A 277 -28.89 -8.45 -14.56
C LYS A 277 -28.50 -8.67 -16.02
N ILE A 278 -27.22 -8.90 -16.33
CA ILE A 278 -26.70 -8.86 -17.71
C ILE A 278 -26.24 -10.21 -18.25
N TRP A 279 -26.16 -11.25 -17.43
CA TRP A 279 -25.82 -12.59 -17.92
C TRP A 279 -27.08 -13.29 -18.47
N LYS A 280 -26.95 -13.95 -19.64
CA LYS A 280 -28.04 -14.76 -20.24
C LYS A 280 -28.05 -16.20 -19.76
N LEU A 281 -26.86 -16.71 -19.45
CA LEU A 281 -26.61 -18.04 -18.94
C LEU A 281 -25.83 -17.87 -17.66
N LYS A 282 -26.16 -18.66 -16.64
CA LYS A 282 -25.45 -18.59 -15.36
C LYS A 282 -23.98 -18.94 -15.61
N PRO A 283 -23.04 -18.01 -15.40
CA PRO A 283 -21.61 -18.26 -15.59
C PRO A 283 -21.06 -19.26 -14.56
#